data_AF-A0A161WG50-F1
#
_entry.id   AF-A0A161WG50-F1
#
_cell.length_a   1.000
_cell.length_b   1.000
_cell.length_c   1.000
_cell.angle_alpha   90.00
_cell.angle_beta   90.00
_cell.angle_gamma   90.00
#
_symmetry.space_group_name_H-M   'P 1'
#
loop_
_entity.id
_entity.type
_entity.pdbx_description
1 polymer ?
#
loop_
_entity_poly.entity_id
_entity_poly.type
_entity_poly.pdbx_seq_one_letter_code
_entity_poly.pdbx_strand_id
1 'polypeptide(L)' 'MIKTVFAAGAIALGVLTVGTGLAAADEIQVEGNYATLAACQADGPEVQVDRDNDKWTHWDCRQGGDGLFYLYLSN' A
#
# COMPACT_ATOMS: atom_id res chain seq x y z
N MET A 1 37.34 6.92 10.89
CA MET A 1 35.89 6.67 11.08
C MET A 1 35.14 7.31 9.92
N ILE A 2 34.68 6.52 8.96
CA ILE A 2 33.74 6.97 7.91
C ILE A 2 32.70 5.85 7.82
N LYS A 3 31.46 6.19 8.16
CA LYS A 3 30.30 5.30 8.22
C LYS A 3 29.38 5.75 7.08
N THR A 4 29.63 5.25 5.89
CA THR A 4 28.80 5.45 4.68
C THR A 4 27.98 4.18 4.48
N VAL A 5 26.70 4.15 4.87
CA VAL A 5 25.53 4.65 4.13
C VAL A 5 25.19 3.72 2.95
N PHE A 6 24.13 2.94 3.16
CA PHE A 6 23.13 2.38 2.23
C PHE A 6 23.59 1.68 0.96
N ALA A 7 23.14 0.44 0.77
CA ALA A 7 22.13 0.11 -0.25
C ALA A 7 21.90 -1.41 -0.38
N ALA A 8 20.68 -1.73 -0.83
CA ALA A 8 20.27 -2.92 -1.55
C ALA A 8 20.04 -4.21 -0.75
N GLY A 9 18.76 -4.62 -0.70
CA GLY A 9 18.40 -6.01 -0.54
C GLY A 9 17.03 -6.24 0.08
N ALA A 10 15.98 -6.19 -0.74
CA ALA A 10 15.06 -7.32 -0.94
C ALA A 10 13.82 -6.83 -1.69
N ILE A 11 13.74 -7.16 -2.98
CA ILE A 11 12.49 -7.18 -3.73
C ILE A 11 11.85 -8.53 -3.38
N ALA A 12 10.76 -8.52 -2.62
CA ALA A 12 9.95 -9.70 -2.38
C ALA A 12 8.52 -9.42 -2.86
N LEU A 13 8.23 -9.88 -4.08
CA LEU A 13 6.89 -9.91 -4.67
C LEU A 13 6.08 -10.99 -3.92
N GLY A 14 5.37 -10.58 -2.86
CA GLY A 14 4.47 -11.44 -2.10
C GLY A 14 3.02 -10.98 -2.25
N VAL A 15 2.25 -11.67 -3.07
CA VAL A 15 0.79 -11.47 -3.19
C VAL A 15 0.11 -12.23 -2.07
N LEU A 16 -0.45 -11.54 -1.07
CA LEU A 16 -1.41 -12.10 -0.12
C LEU A 16 -2.50 -11.06 0.21
N THR A 17 -3.70 -11.33 -0.28
CA THR A 17 -4.93 -10.55 -0.08
C THR A 17 -5.46 -10.72 1.35
N VAL A 18 -5.40 -9.67 2.17
CA VAL A 18 -5.94 -9.69 3.55
C VAL A 18 -7.05 -8.65 3.66
N GLY A 19 -8.27 -9.04 3.31
CA GLY A 19 -9.46 -8.20 3.45
C GLY A 19 -9.88 -8.05 4.92
N THR A 20 -9.79 -6.85 5.45
CA THR A 20 -10.36 -6.45 6.75
C THR A 20 -11.44 -5.41 6.53
N GLY A 21 -12.67 -5.87 6.31
CA GLY A 21 -13.84 -5.01 6.15
C GLY A 21 -14.25 -4.35 7.46
N LEU A 22 -14.21 -3.02 7.49
CA LEU A 22 -14.98 -2.20 8.42
C LEU A 22 -15.64 -1.06 7.62
N ALA A 23 -16.97 -1.05 7.65
CA ALA A 23 -17.92 -0.17 6.95
C ALA A 23 -18.12 -0.45 5.45
N ALA A 24 -19.39 -0.50 5.03
CA ALA A 24 -19.87 -0.78 3.68
C ALA A 24 -19.66 0.41 2.71
N ALA A 25 -18.45 0.95 2.68
CA ALA A 25 -17.95 1.76 1.58
C ALA A 25 -17.40 0.79 0.53
N ASP A 26 -17.53 1.13 -0.76
CA ASP A 26 -16.80 0.38 -1.77
C ASP A 26 -15.31 0.53 -1.42
N GLU A 27 -14.61 -0.58 -1.23
CA GLU A 27 -13.18 -0.60 -0.88
C GLU A 27 -12.47 -1.60 -1.78
N ILE A 28 -11.33 -1.20 -2.32
CA ILE A 28 -10.43 -2.08 -3.05
C ILE A 28 -9.01 -1.98 -2.49
N GLN A 29 -8.28 -3.07 -2.56
CA GLN A 29 -6.84 -3.07 -2.36
C GLN A 29 -6.15 -2.78 -3.69
N VAL A 30 -5.23 -1.83 -3.71
CA VAL A 30 -4.35 -1.60 -4.87
C VAL A 30 -3.36 -2.75 -4.96
N GLU A 31 -3.13 -3.27 -6.16
CA GLU A 31 -2.20 -4.35 -6.39
C GLU A 31 -0.77 -3.94 -5.97
N GLY A 32 -0.19 -4.69 -5.02
CA GLY A 32 1.16 -4.44 -4.51
C GLY A 32 1.25 -4.45 -2.99
N ASN A 33 2.46 -4.25 -2.48
CA ASN A 33 2.75 -4.10 -1.06
C ASN A 33 3.98 -3.20 -0.85
N TYR A 34 4.12 -2.66 0.35
CA TYR A 34 5.19 -1.75 0.73
C TYR A 34 5.90 -2.26 1.99
N ALA A 35 7.22 -2.13 2.03
CA ALA A 35 8.00 -2.52 3.21
C ALA A 35 7.88 -1.53 4.38
N THR A 36 7.43 -0.30 4.15
CA THR A 36 7.30 0.74 5.18
C THR A 36 6.03 1.57 4.98
N LEU A 37 5.48 2.08 6.08
CA LEU A 37 4.33 3.00 6.05
C LEU A 37 4.61 4.24 5.21
N ALA A 38 5.83 4.79 5.33
CA ALA A 38 6.22 6.00 4.61
C ALA A 38 6.21 5.82 3.09
N ALA A 39 6.63 4.65 2.59
CA ALA A 39 6.55 4.35 1.16
C ALA A 39 5.09 4.25 0.68
N CYS A 40 4.23 3.57 1.44
CA CYS A 40 2.80 3.49 1.12
C CYS A 40 2.14 4.88 1.10
N GLN A 41 2.46 5.75 2.07
CA GLN A 41 1.91 7.10 2.16
C GLN A 41 2.42 8.05 1.06
N ALA A 42 3.62 7.80 0.53
CA ALA A 42 4.15 8.57 -0.59
C ALA A 42 3.41 8.24 -1.90
N ASP A 43 3.05 6.96 -2.09
CA ASP A 43 2.38 6.49 -3.31
C ASP A 43 0.85 6.68 -3.24
N GLY A 44 0.25 6.64 -2.04
CA GLY A 44 -1.19 6.79 -1.82
C GLY A 44 -1.88 7.95 -2.57
N PRO A 45 -1.38 9.20 -2.53
CA PRO A 45 -2.01 10.31 -3.25
C PRO A 45 -1.76 10.30 -4.77
N GLU A 46 -0.76 9.56 -5.24
CA GLU A 46 -0.35 9.51 -6.66
C GLU A 46 -0.89 8.26 -7.38
N VAL A 47 -1.50 7.33 -6.64
CA VAL A 47 -1.97 6.05 -7.17
C VAL A 47 -3.10 6.25 -8.18
N GLN A 48 -3.01 5.51 -9.29
CA GLN A 48 -4.06 5.47 -10.31
C GLN A 48 -4.43 4.01 -10.57
N VAL A 49 -5.72 3.75 -10.70
CA VAL A 49 -6.26 2.42 -11.02
C VAL A 49 -6.95 2.46 -12.38
N ASP A 50 -6.76 1.41 -13.18
CA ASP A 50 -7.30 1.36 -14.54
C ASP A 50 -8.83 1.39 -14.61
N ARG A 51 -9.50 1.00 -13.50
CA ARG A 51 -10.97 0.94 -13.41
C ARG A 51 -11.47 1.84 -12.29
N ASP A 52 -12.46 2.66 -12.63
CA ASP A 52 -13.16 3.55 -11.70
C ASP A 52 -12.21 4.50 -10.95
N ASN A 53 -11.12 4.95 -11.57
CA ASN A 53 -10.13 5.82 -10.93
C ASN A 53 -10.74 7.03 -10.22
N ASP A 54 -11.69 7.69 -10.88
CA ASP A 54 -12.35 8.89 -10.37
C ASP A 54 -13.39 8.59 -9.27
N LYS A 55 -13.69 7.32 -9.01
CA LYS A 55 -14.63 6.90 -7.96
C LYS A 55 -14.00 6.99 -6.59
N TRP A 56 -12.69 6.77 -6.47
CA TRP A 56 -12.02 6.64 -5.18
C TRP A 56 -11.62 8.02 -4.64
N THR A 57 -12.13 8.38 -3.47
CA THR A 57 -11.90 9.71 -2.86
C THR A 57 -11.02 9.64 -1.63
N HIS A 58 -10.82 8.44 -1.10
CA HIS A 58 -10.03 8.16 0.09
C HIS A 58 -9.02 7.06 -0.20
N TRP A 59 -7.86 7.18 0.45
CA TRP A 59 -6.83 6.16 0.47
C TRP A 59 -6.35 5.93 1.90
N ASP A 60 -5.92 4.70 2.19
CA ASP A 60 -5.41 4.31 3.50
C ASP A 60 -4.30 3.26 3.38
N CYS A 61 -3.33 3.34 4.28
CA CYS A 61 -2.18 2.44 4.33
C CYS A 61 -2.24 1.57 5.59
N ARG A 62 -2.51 0.27 5.40
CA ARG A 62 -2.70 -0.67 6.51
C ARG A 62 -1.59 -1.71 6.55
N GLN A 63 -1.08 -2.01 7.74
CA GLN A 63 -0.11 -3.09 7.91
C GLN A 63 -0.82 -4.44 7.95
N GLY A 64 -0.40 -5.36 7.10
CA GLY A 64 -0.82 -6.76 7.12
C GLY A 64 -0.15 -7.55 8.24
N GLY A 65 -0.66 -8.76 8.51
CA GLY A 65 -0.10 -9.68 9.52
C GLY A 65 1.29 -10.23 9.15
N ASP A 66 1.75 -9.97 7.93
CA ASP A 66 3.08 -10.27 7.39
C ASP A 66 4.11 -9.16 7.66
N GLY A 67 3.68 -8.03 8.22
CA GLY A 67 4.52 -6.87 8.50
C GLY A 67 4.69 -5.92 7.32
N LEU A 68 4.07 -6.20 6.17
CA LEU A 68 4.05 -5.31 5.00
C LEU A 68 2.87 -4.34 5.08
N PHE A 69 2.94 -3.24 4.33
CA PHE A 69 1.89 -2.23 4.22
C PHE A 69 1.16 -2.36 2.89
N TYR A 70 -0.15 -2.17 2.92
CA TYR A 70 -1.04 -2.31 1.78
C TYR A 70 -1.86 -1.05 1.62
N LEU A 71 -2.02 -0.61 0.38
CA LEU A 71 -2.79 0.58 0.04
C LEU A 71 -4.23 0.18 -0.32
N TYR A 72 -5.17 0.81 0.34
CA TYR A 72 -6.60 0.64 0.12
C TYR A 72 -7.19 1.94 -0.41
N LEU A 73 -8.11 1.81 -1.35
CA LEU A 73 -8.89 2.92 -1.89
C LEU A 73 -10.36 2.73 -1.50
N SER A 74 -11.02 3.80 -1.09
CA SER A 74 -12.43 3.78 -0.71
C SER A 74 -13.18 5.05 -1.13
N ASN A 75 -14.52 4.96 -1.13
CA ASN A 75 -15.45 6.07 -1.35
C ASN A 75 -16.75 5.87 -0.55
#